data_AF-A0A498CJH0-F1
#
_entry.id   AF-A0A498CJH0-F1
#
_cell.length_a   1.000
_cell.length_b   1.000
_cell.length_c   1.000
_cell.angle_alpha   90.00
_cell.angle_beta   90.00
_cell.angle_gamma   90.00
#
_symmetry.space_group_name_H-M   'P 1'
#
loop_
_entity.id
_entity.type
_entity.pdbx_description
1 polymer ?
#
loop_
_entity_poly.entity_id
_entity_poly.type
_entity_poly.pdbx_seq_one_letter_code
_entity_poly.pdbx_strand_id
1 'polypeptide(L)'
;MGSGARVAYRRSNTELPGTTAGPNEGGPMANLNVTYDQMNSAAARLRDGQSELEANLQRLRQLVAQLVQDGFTTTRASGAFDASYTEFTTGATKTVQGIEGMASFLEKAAQALQSTDEQLASQLGQ
;
A
#
# COMPACT_ATOMS: atom_id res chain seq x y z
N MET A 1 -9.51 61.58 -40.67
CA MET A 1 -10.23 61.14 -39.46
C MET A 1 -9.71 59.75 -39.17
N GLY A 2 -8.86 59.46 -38.18
CA GLY A 2 -8.56 60.14 -36.93
C GLY A 2 -8.54 59.05 -35.87
N SER A 3 -7.36 58.81 -35.27
CA SER A 3 -7.11 57.95 -34.10
C SER A 3 -7.22 56.44 -34.31
N GLY A 4 -6.20 55.60 -34.12
CA GLY A 4 -5.02 55.72 -33.25
C GLY A 4 -5.28 55.03 -31.92
N ALA A 5 -4.98 53.73 -31.84
CA ALA A 5 -4.79 53.03 -30.57
C ALA A 5 -3.82 51.87 -30.77
N ARG A 6 -2.58 52.10 -30.33
CA ARG A 6 -1.46 51.17 -30.32
C ARG A 6 -1.73 50.14 -29.22
N VAL A 7 -1.86 48.86 -29.58
CA VAL A 7 -1.86 47.79 -28.58
C VAL A 7 -0.43 47.63 -28.10
N ALA A 8 -0.15 48.21 -26.93
CA ALA A 8 1.15 48.19 -26.29
C ALA A 8 1.51 46.76 -25.84
N TYR A 9 2.66 46.30 -26.29
CA TYR A 9 3.32 45.10 -25.78
C TYR A 9 3.82 45.40 -24.35
N ARG A 10 2.99 45.14 -23.34
CA ARG A 10 3.43 45.21 -21.93
C ARG A 10 3.98 43.84 -21.53
N ARG A 11 5.31 43.69 -21.63
CA ARG A 11 6.06 42.69 -20.87
C ARG A 11 5.85 42.99 -19.39
N SER A 12 5.07 42.17 -18.70
CA SER A 12 5.19 42.04 -17.24
C SER A 12 6.32 41.06 -16.96
N ASN A 13 7.52 41.63 -16.90
CA ASN A 13 8.67 41.07 -16.19
C ASN A 13 8.33 41.19 -14.70
N THR A 14 7.75 40.14 -14.12
CA THR A 14 7.68 40.01 -12.66
C THR A 14 8.71 38.96 -12.28
N GLU A 15 9.94 39.42 -12.15
CA GLU A 15 11.02 38.72 -11.47
C GLU A 15 10.54 38.47 -10.04
N LEU A 16 10.27 37.20 -9.71
CA LEU A 16 10.03 36.79 -8.34
C LEU A 16 11.38 36.84 -7.60
N PRO A 17 11.48 37.55 -6.47
CA PRO A 17 12.69 37.63 -5.69
C PRO A 17 13.07 36.25 -5.15
N GLY A 18 14.37 35.95 -5.21
CA GLY A 18 14.96 34.70 -4.75
C GLY A 18 14.45 34.31 -3.37
N THR A 19 13.69 33.21 -3.34
CA THR A 19 13.51 32.45 -2.11
C THR A 19 14.61 31.41 -2.13
N THR A 20 15.58 31.62 -1.25
CA THR A 20 16.65 30.69 -0.90
C THR A 20 16.09 29.28 -0.79
N ALA A 21 16.48 28.41 -1.73
CA ALA A 21 16.44 26.97 -1.52
C ALA A 21 17.42 26.67 -0.38
N GLY A 22 16.94 26.75 0.86
CA GLY A 22 17.56 26.09 1.99
C GLY A 22 17.65 24.59 1.67
N PRO A 23 18.64 23.87 2.22
CA PRO A 23 18.65 22.43 2.09
C PRO A 23 17.31 21.95 2.63
N ASN A 24 16.54 21.23 1.82
CA ASN A 24 15.37 20.53 2.31
C ASN A 24 15.88 19.57 3.39
N GLU A 25 15.77 20.06 4.63
CA GLU A 25 15.84 19.30 5.86
C GLU A 25 14.99 18.07 5.65
N GLY A 26 15.57 16.92 6.04
CA GLY A 26 15.06 15.61 5.72
C GLY A 26 13.53 15.59 5.75
N GLY A 27 12.93 15.23 4.61
CA GLY A 27 11.67 14.52 4.69
C GLY A 27 11.84 13.44 5.77
N PRO A 28 10.81 13.13 6.58
CA PRO A 28 10.89 12.12 7.62
C PRO A 28 11.15 10.75 6.98
N MET A 29 12.37 10.57 6.51
CA MET A 29 13.01 9.36 6.08
C MET A 29 13.33 8.68 7.39
N ALA A 30 12.27 8.12 7.98
CA ALA A 30 12.28 6.86 8.67
C ALA A 30 13.66 6.50 9.24
N ASN A 31 14.11 7.27 10.23
CA ASN A 31 15.01 6.69 11.22
C ASN A 31 14.09 5.77 12.04
N LEU A 32 13.75 4.63 11.45
CA LEU A 32 12.85 3.59 11.94
C LEU A 32 13.52 2.99 13.17
N ASN A 33 13.46 3.73 14.26
CA ASN A 33 13.59 3.20 15.60
C ASN A 33 12.30 2.41 15.86
N VAL A 34 12.15 1.26 15.19
CA VAL A 34 10.94 0.46 15.26
C VAL A 34 10.85 -0.10 16.66
N THR A 35 9.91 0.41 17.44
CA THR A 35 9.65 -0.17 18.76
C THR A 35 8.94 -1.51 18.59
N TYR A 36 9.01 -2.38 19.61
CA TYR A 36 8.23 -3.62 19.68
C TYR A 36 6.74 -3.37 19.38
N ASP A 37 6.18 -2.28 19.91
CA ASP A 37 4.79 -1.87 19.68
C ASP A 37 4.49 -1.54 18.22
N GLN A 38 5.41 -0.88 17.53
CA GLN A 38 5.26 -0.55 16.12
C GLN A 38 5.29 -1.79 15.25
N MET A 39 6.18 -2.75 15.55
CA MET A 39 6.22 -4.04 14.85
C MET A 39 4.93 -4.83 15.06
N ASN A 40 4.45 -4.94 16.31
CA ASN A 40 3.19 -5.62 16.63
C ASN A 40 1.99 -4.93 15.95
N SER A 41 1.94 -3.60 15.96
CA SER A 41 0.90 -2.82 15.29
C SER A 41 0.92 -3.03 13.77
N ALA A 42 2.10 -3.06 13.17
CA ALA A 42 2.25 -3.32 11.74
C ALA A 42 1.83 -4.75 11.37
N ALA A 43 2.20 -5.75 12.18
CA ALA A 43 1.78 -7.13 11.99
C ALA A 43 0.25 -7.28 12.05
N ALA A 44 -0.41 -6.64 13.03
CA ALA A 44 -1.87 -6.63 13.13
C ALA A 44 -2.53 -6.04 11.87
N ARG A 45 -2.06 -4.87 11.42
CA ARG A 45 -2.57 -4.23 10.20
C ARG A 45 -2.38 -5.08 8.95
N LEU A 46 -1.26 -5.81 8.86
CA LEU A 46 -1.02 -6.75 7.76
C LEU A 46 -2.05 -7.89 7.79
N ARG A 47 -2.34 -8.47 8.96
CA ARG A 47 -3.36 -9.52 9.12
C ARG A 47 -4.77 -9.02 8.78
N ASP A 48 -5.11 -7.81 9.21
CA ASP A 48 -6.39 -7.18 8.90
C ASP A 48 -6.53 -6.99 7.38
N GLY A 49 -5.51 -6.41 6.73
CA GLY A 49 -5.47 -6.22 5.29
C GLY A 49 -5.52 -7.54 4.51
N GLN A 50 -4.87 -8.60 5.01
CA GLN A 50 -4.97 -9.94 4.44
C GLN A 50 -6.42 -10.43 4.46
N SER A 51 -7.10 -10.35 5.61
CA SER A 51 -8.49 -10.79 5.76
C SER A 51 -9.43 -10.01 4.82
N GLU A 52 -9.23 -8.70 4.69
CA GLU A 52 -9.99 -7.87 3.76
C GLU A 52 -9.79 -8.30 2.29
N LEU A 53 -8.55 -8.58 1.90
CA LEU A 53 -8.22 -9.04 0.55
C LEU A 53 -8.82 -10.42 0.27
N GLU A 54 -8.72 -11.37 1.19
CA GLU A 54 -9.34 -12.70 1.06
C GLU A 54 -10.86 -12.60 0.90
N ALA A 55 -11.51 -11.77 1.72
CA ALA A 55 -12.95 -11.52 1.63
C ALA A 55 -13.33 -10.90 0.27
N ASN A 56 -12.54 -9.95 -0.23
CA ASN A 56 -12.76 -9.34 -1.54
C ASN A 56 -12.63 -10.36 -2.68
N LEU A 57 -11.58 -11.18 -2.67
CA LEU A 57 -11.37 -12.24 -3.67
C LEU A 57 -12.55 -13.22 -3.69
N GLN A 58 -13.06 -13.60 -2.52
CA GLN A 58 -14.22 -14.48 -2.40
C GLN A 58 -15.49 -13.84 -2.99
N ARG A 59 -15.76 -12.56 -2.70
CA ARG A 59 -16.93 -11.84 -3.26
C ARG A 59 -16.86 -11.76 -4.78
N LEU A 60 -15.70 -11.42 -5.34
CA LEU A 60 -15.53 -11.34 -6.78
C LEU A 60 -15.71 -12.71 -7.45
N ARG A 61 -15.26 -13.80 -6.81
CA ARG A 61 -15.51 -15.18 -7.28
C ARG A 61 -16.99 -15.52 -7.33
N GLN A 62 -17.76 -15.12 -6.31
CA GLN A 62 -19.21 -15.34 -6.30
C GLN A 62 -19.92 -14.56 -7.42
N LEU A 63 -19.52 -13.31 -7.66
CA LEU A 63 -20.06 -12.51 -8.76
C LEU A 63 -19.81 -13.18 -10.12
N VAL A 64 -18.58 -13.64 -10.37
CA VAL A 64 -18.26 -14.33 -11.62
C VAL A 64 -19.05 -15.63 -11.78
N ALA A 65 -19.16 -16.43 -10.71
CA ALA A 65 -19.96 -17.64 -10.73
C ALA A 65 -21.44 -17.35 -11.06
N GLN A 66 -22.00 -16.28 -10.50
CA GLN A 66 -23.38 -15.84 -10.77
C GLN A 66 -23.55 -15.43 -12.24
N LEU A 67 -22.64 -14.62 -12.79
CA LEU A 67 -22.71 -14.22 -14.20
C LEU A 67 -22.62 -15.42 -15.15
N VAL A 68 -21.79 -16.40 -14.81
CA VAL A 68 -21.66 -17.65 -15.57
C VAL A 68 -22.97 -18.46 -15.54
N GLN A 69 -23.63 -18.52 -14.38
CA GLN A 69 -24.92 -19.20 -14.18
C GLN A 69 -26.10 -18.49 -14.86
N ASP A 70 -26.13 -17.16 -14.83
CA ASP A 70 -27.20 -16.31 -15.39
C ASP A 70 -27.21 -16.25 -16.92
N GLY A 71 -26.36 -17.03 -17.58
CA GLY A 71 -26.40 -17.20 -19.03
C GLY A 71 -25.52 -16.24 -19.81
N PHE A 72 -24.51 -15.60 -19.18
CA PHE A 72 -23.41 -14.90 -19.89
C PHE A 72 -22.62 -15.84 -20.82
N THR A 73 -22.97 -17.12 -20.86
CA THR A 73 -22.19 -18.23 -21.39
C THR A 73 -22.90 -18.92 -22.55
N THR A 74 -23.28 -18.18 -23.60
CA THR A 74 -23.91 -18.77 -24.79
C THR A 74 -22.90 -19.49 -25.73
N THR A 75 -21.57 -19.45 -25.50
CA THR A 75 -20.58 -20.17 -26.36
C THR A 75 -19.20 -20.35 -25.66
N ARG A 76 -18.31 -21.19 -26.24
CA ARG A 76 -16.92 -21.57 -25.83
C ARG A 76 -16.08 -20.55 -25.04
N ALA A 77 -16.35 -19.25 -25.16
CA ALA A 77 -15.71 -18.20 -24.38
C ALA A 77 -15.94 -18.32 -22.86
N SER A 78 -17.04 -18.95 -22.44
CA SER A 78 -17.40 -19.13 -21.03
C SER A 78 -16.45 -20.01 -20.23
N GLY A 79 -16.04 -21.16 -20.78
CA GLY A 79 -15.12 -22.08 -20.11
C GLY A 79 -13.71 -21.50 -19.99
N ALA A 80 -13.27 -20.74 -21.00
CA ALA A 80 -11.98 -20.04 -20.94
C ALA A 80 -12.00 -18.94 -19.86
N PHE A 81 -13.10 -18.18 -19.78
CA PHE A 81 -13.25 -17.15 -18.75
C PHE A 81 -13.27 -17.71 -17.34
N ASP A 82 -14.04 -18.78 -17.10
CA ASP A 82 -14.09 -19.47 -15.80
C ASP A 82 -12.72 -20.03 -15.38
N ALA A 83 -11.99 -20.65 -16.32
CA ALA A 83 -10.64 -21.14 -16.08
C ALA A 83 -9.67 -20.00 -15.73
N SER A 84 -9.64 -18.91 -16.53
CA SER A 84 -8.80 -17.74 -16.26
C SER A 84 -9.12 -17.10 -14.91
N TYR A 85 -10.39 -17.04 -14.53
CA TYR A 85 -10.80 -16.46 -13.27
C TYR A 85 -10.44 -17.34 -12.05
N THR A 86 -10.52 -18.66 -12.22
CA THR A 86 -10.06 -19.63 -11.21
C THR A 86 -8.55 -19.54 -11.01
N GLU A 87 -7.78 -19.45 -12.09
CA GLU A 87 -6.32 -19.26 -12.03
C GLU A 87 -5.96 -17.94 -11.33
N PHE A 88 -6.61 -16.85 -11.71
CA PHE A 88 -6.44 -15.56 -11.05
C PHE A 88 -6.72 -15.63 -9.55
N THR A 89 -7.88 -16.18 -9.16
CA THR A 89 -8.27 -16.25 -7.75
C THR A 89 -7.30 -17.10 -6.94
N THR A 90 -6.81 -18.20 -7.52
CA THR A 90 -5.81 -19.07 -6.89
C THR A 90 -4.49 -18.35 -6.69
N GLY A 91 -3.98 -17.69 -7.73
CA GLY A 91 -2.74 -16.91 -7.67
C GLY A 91 -2.84 -15.76 -6.67
N ALA A 92 -3.92 -14.99 -6.74
CA ALA A 92 -4.18 -13.87 -5.82
C ALA A 92 -4.28 -14.35 -4.36
N THR A 93 -5.00 -15.44 -4.10
CA THR A 93 -5.09 -16.01 -2.74
C THR A 93 -3.70 -16.39 -2.22
N LYS A 94 -2.88 -17.05 -3.04
CA LYS A 94 -1.51 -17.42 -2.66
C LYS A 94 -0.63 -16.19 -2.38
N THR A 95 -0.77 -15.13 -3.18
CA THR A 95 -0.05 -13.86 -2.94
C THR A 95 -0.48 -13.24 -1.61
N VAL A 96 -1.79 -13.19 -1.35
CA VAL A 96 -2.36 -12.63 -0.12
C VAL A 96 -1.92 -13.43 1.11
N GLN A 97 -1.88 -14.76 1.02
CA GLN A 97 -1.32 -15.62 2.09
C GLN A 97 0.16 -15.36 2.38
N GLY A 98 0.91 -14.76 1.44
CA GLY A 98 2.28 -14.31 1.69
C GLY A 98 2.38 -13.20 2.75
N ILE A 99 1.28 -12.48 3.01
CA ILE A 99 1.19 -11.44 4.04
C ILE A 99 1.35 -12.02 5.44
N GLU A 100 0.82 -13.23 5.68
CA GLU A 100 0.97 -13.96 6.95
C GLU A 100 2.45 -14.11 7.34
N GLY A 101 3.31 -14.45 6.37
CA GLY A 101 4.74 -14.60 6.61
C GLY A 101 5.41 -13.30 7.05
N MET A 102 4.98 -12.16 6.50
CA MET A 102 5.47 -10.84 6.87
C MET A 102 4.99 -10.42 8.26
N ALA A 103 3.71 -10.66 8.58
CA ALA A 103 3.17 -10.39 9.91
C ALA A 103 3.89 -11.22 10.99
N SER A 104 4.06 -12.54 10.74
CA SER A 104 4.77 -13.43 11.66
C SER A 104 6.24 -13.03 11.86
N PHE A 105 6.90 -12.56 10.80
CA PHE A 105 8.27 -12.05 10.92
C PHE A 105 8.35 -10.84 11.86
N LEU A 106 7.45 -9.86 11.71
CA LEU A 106 7.42 -8.67 12.54
C LEU A 106 7.14 -9.00 14.02
N GLU A 107 6.21 -9.91 14.29
CA GLU A 107 5.91 -10.39 15.65
C GLU A 107 7.14 -11.05 16.30
N LYS A 108 7.85 -11.90 15.57
CA LYS A 108 9.07 -12.56 16.07
C LYS A 108 10.20 -11.56 16.31
N ALA A 109 10.35 -10.58 15.42
CA ALA A 109 11.33 -9.51 15.59
C ALA A 109 11.03 -8.68 16.84
N ALA A 110 9.76 -8.34 17.08
CA ALA A 110 9.32 -7.63 18.28
C ALA A 110 9.65 -8.40 19.56
N GLN A 111 9.34 -9.71 19.59
CA GLN A 111 9.62 -10.58 20.72
C GLN A 111 11.12 -10.70 21.02
N ALA A 112 11.93 -10.88 19.98
CA ALA A 112 13.38 -10.99 20.13
C ALA A 112 14.00 -9.70 20.69
N LEU A 113 13.56 -8.54 20.20
CA LEU A 113 14.03 -7.25 20.70
C LEU A 113 13.60 -7.00 22.14
N GLN A 114 12.33 -7.26 22.49
CA GLN A 114 11.84 -7.13 23.86
C GLN A 114 12.64 -8.03 24.84
N SER A 115 12.87 -9.29 24.48
CA SER A 115 13.64 -10.21 25.33
C SER A 115 15.09 -9.75 25.52
N THR A 116 15.70 -9.20 24.48
CA THR A 116 17.07 -8.66 24.55
C THR A 116 17.16 -7.47 25.49
N ASP A 117 16.19 -6.55 25.40
CA ASP A 117 16.12 -5.36 26.27
C ASP A 117 15.88 -5.73 27.74
N GLU A 118 14.98 -6.69 28.01
CA GLU A 118 14.72 -7.20 29.36
C GLU A 118 15.99 -7.83 29.99
N GLN A 119 16.75 -8.58 29.19
CA GLN A 119 18.02 -9.16 29.65
C GLN A 119 19.06 -8.08 29.95
N LEU A 120 19.20 -7.07 29.08
CA LEU A 120 20.14 -5.97 29.31
C LEU A 120 19.77 -5.16 30.57
N ALA A 121 18.48 -4.86 30.75
CA ALA A 121 17.98 -4.18 31.94
C ALA A 121 18.28 -4.97 33.23
N SER A 122 18.15 -6.30 33.19
CA SER A 122 18.46 -7.18 34.33
C SER A 122 19.94 -7.17 34.72
N GLN A 123 20.84 -6.98 33.75
CA GLN A 123 22.30 -6.93 33.99
C GLN A 123 22.77 -5.57 34.51
N LEU A 124 22.12 -4.47 34.09
CA LEU A 124 22.45 -3.12 34.56
C LEU A 124 21.87 -2.81 35.95
N GLY A 125 20.88 -3.57 36.40
CA GLY A 125 20.27 -3.45 37.73
C GLY A 125 21.01 -4.19 38.86
N GLN A 126 22.14 -4.83 38.55
CA GLN A 126 23.04 -5.49 39.51
C GLN A 126 24.32 -4.66 39.70
#